data_AF-A0A195FFP8-F1
#
_entry.id   AF-A0A195FFP8-F1
#
_cell.length_a   1.000
_cell.length_b   1.000
_cell.length_c   1.000
_cell.angle_alpha   90.00
_cell.angle_beta   90.00
_cell.angle_gamma   90.00
#
_symmetry.space_group_name_H-M   'P 1'
#
loop_
_entity.id
_entity.type
_entity.pdbx_description
1 polymer ?
#
loop_
_entity_poly.entity_id
_entity_poly.type
_entity_poly.pdbx_seq_one_letter_code
_entity_poly.pdbx_strand_id
1 'polypeptide(L)' 'MSDVDTAKMTVIVDVNGECHFYVSEMECFALITPKSIKEYQSHLEKASFIVLDTSFELDVMRYVLDIASQANIPGE' A
#
# COMPACT_ATOMS: atom_id res chain seq x y z
N MET A 1 15.51 -12.57 -13.09
CA MET A 1 15.31 -12.42 -11.64
C MET A 1 14.96 -10.97 -11.41
N SER A 2 13.88 -10.66 -10.68
CA SER A 2 13.62 -9.28 -10.29
C SER A 2 14.62 -8.89 -9.22
N ASP A 3 15.33 -7.77 -9.38
CA ASP A 3 16.27 -7.21 -8.39
C ASP A 3 15.54 -6.60 -7.17
N VAL A 4 14.36 -7.14 -6.84
CA VAL A 4 13.46 -6.60 -5.83
C VAL A 4 13.21 -7.69 -4.81
N ASP A 5 13.70 -7.46 -3.61
CA ASP A 5 13.39 -8.29 -2.46
C ASP A 5 11.93 -8.07 -2.02
N THR A 6 11.27 -9.14 -1.60
CA THR A 6 9.99 -9.01 -0.89
C THR A 6 10.24 -8.30 0.44
N ALA A 7 9.29 -7.46 0.87
CA ALA A 7 9.33 -6.78 2.17
C ALA A 7 9.62 -7.75 3.32
N LYS A 8 10.46 -7.34 4.26
CA LYS A 8 10.87 -8.14 5.42
C LYS A 8 10.61 -7.37 6.70
N MET A 9 10.20 -8.08 7.74
CA MET A 9 10.06 -7.54 9.07
C MET A 9 10.57 -8.55 10.09
N THR A 10 11.44 -8.10 10.99
CA THR A 10 11.89 -8.88 12.14
C THR A 10 11.32 -8.23 13.40
N VAL A 11 10.67 -9.03 14.24
CA VAL A 11 10.02 -8.59 15.48
C VAL A 11 10.55 -9.41 16.64
N ILE A 12 10.87 -8.76 17.74
CA ILE A 12 11.18 -9.41 19.02
C ILE A 12 9.94 -9.30 19.90
N VAL A 13 9.36 -10.45 20.26
CA VAL A 13 8.19 -10.56 21.13
C VAL A 13 8.55 -11.24 22.45
N ASP A 14 7.87 -10.87 23.53
CA ASP A 14 8.02 -11.55 24.81
C ASP A 14 7.07 -12.75 24.98
N VAL A 15 7.11 -13.35 26.17
CA VAL A 15 6.28 -14.52 26.53
C VAL A 15 4.78 -14.21 26.59
N ASN A 16 4.39 -12.94 26.68
CA ASN A 16 2.99 -12.50 26.67
C ASN A 16 2.52 -12.13 25.25
N GLY A 17 3.43 -12.11 24.27
CA GLY A 17 3.15 -11.70 22.90
C GLY A 17 3.32 -10.20 22.64
N GLU A 18 3.87 -9.44 23.60
CA GLU A 18 4.11 -8.01 23.42
C GLU A 18 5.34 -7.76 22.54
N CYS A 19 5.24 -6.79 21.62
CA CYS A 19 6.35 -6.38 20.75
C CYS A 19 7.28 -5.43 21.49
N HIS A 20 8.55 -5.81 21.65
CA HIS A 20 9.58 -4.98 22.30
C HIS A 20 10.47 -4.25 21.30
N PHE A 21 10.64 -4.82 20.11
CA PHE A 21 11.50 -4.25 19.07
C PHE A 21 11.05 -4.75 17.70
N TYR A 22 11.09 -3.88 16.71
CA TYR A 22 10.93 -4.27 15.32
C TYR A 22 11.90 -3.52 14.40
N VAL A 23 12.32 -4.20 13.34
CA VAL A 23 13.05 -3.62 12.21
C VAL A 23 12.40 -4.13 10.93
N SER A 24 12.27 -3.26 9.94
CA SER A 24 11.59 -3.55 8.69
C SER A 24 12.37 -3.02 7.49
N GLU A 25 12.44 -3.82 6.44
CA GLU A 25 12.95 -3.49 5.11
C GLU A 25 11.73 -3.47 4.17
N MET A 26 11.27 -2.27 3.82
CA MET A 26 9.99 -2.03 3.12
C MET A 26 10.19 -1.26 1.81
N GLU A 27 11.44 -1.10 1.36
CA GLU A 27 11.84 -0.30 0.20
C GLU A 27 11.20 -0.79 -1.11
N CYS A 28 10.79 -2.07 -1.17
CA CYS A 28 10.07 -2.60 -2.33
C CYS A 28 8.73 -1.89 -2.59
N PHE A 29 8.11 -1.26 -1.57
CA PHE A 29 6.88 -0.50 -1.76
C PHE A 29 7.10 0.81 -2.53
N ALA A 30 8.30 1.37 -2.53
CA ALA A 30 8.65 2.53 -3.37
C ALA A 30 8.57 2.22 -4.87
N LEU A 31 8.54 0.94 -5.25
CA LEU A 31 8.37 0.51 -6.65
C LEU A 31 6.90 0.50 -7.08
N ILE A 32 5.97 0.56 -6.12
CA ILE A 32 4.55 0.76 -6.41
C ILE A 32 4.40 2.24 -6.69
N THR A 33 4.27 2.60 -7.95
CA THR A 33 4.21 3.99 -8.42
C THR A 33 2.81 4.30 -8.96
N PRO A 34 2.43 5.58 -9.11
CA PRO A 34 1.19 5.94 -9.81
C PRO A 34 1.10 5.31 -11.21
N LYS A 35 2.24 5.14 -11.90
CA LYS A 35 2.31 4.50 -13.22
C LYS A 35 1.90 3.03 -13.18
N SER A 36 2.37 2.26 -12.19
CA SER A 36 1.96 0.86 -12.05
C SER A 36 0.51 0.74 -11.60
N ILE A 37 0.01 1.66 -10.76
CA ILE A 37 -1.40 1.67 -10.35
C ILE A 37 -2.34 1.95 -11.53
N LYS A 38 -1.93 2.83 -12.46
CA LYS A 38 -2.72 3.17 -13.65
C LYS A 38 -3.14 1.96 -14.48
N GLU A 39 -2.32 0.91 -14.50
CA GLU A 39 -2.65 -0.35 -15.21
C GLU A 39 -3.92 -1.02 -14.66
N TYR A 40 -4.29 -0.72 -13.42
CA TYR A 40 -5.46 -1.25 -12.73
C TYR A 40 -6.57 -0.22 -12.54
N GLN A 41 -6.49 0.94 -13.19
CA GLN A 41 -7.45 2.05 -13.02
C GLN A 41 -8.91 1.60 -13.20
N SER A 42 -9.20 0.77 -14.19
CA SER A 42 -10.56 0.27 -14.44
C SER A 42 -11.12 -0.62 -13.33
N HIS A 43 -10.25 -1.26 -12.54
CA HIS A 43 -10.66 -2.03 -11.37
C HIS A 43 -10.94 -1.09 -10.19
N LEU A 44 -10.10 -0.07 -10.01
CA LEU A 44 -10.28 0.95 -8.98
C LEU A 44 -11.59 1.71 -9.18
N GLU A 45 -11.89 2.18 -10.40
CA GLU A 45 -13.11 2.93 -10.72
C GLU A 45 -14.41 2.15 -10.53
N LYS A 46 -14.34 0.81 -10.52
CA LYS A 46 -15.50 -0.08 -10.33
C LYS A 46 -15.61 -0.63 -8.91
N ALA A 47 -14.64 -0.32 -8.05
CA ALA A 47 -14.63 -0.81 -6.68
C ALA A 47 -15.75 -0.13 -5.87
N SER A 48 -16.39 -0.87 -4.97
CA SER A 48 -17.35 -0.29 -4.02
C SER A 48 -16.66 0.39 -2.84
N PHE A 49 -15.41 0.03 -2.56
CA PHE A 49 -14.59 0.60 -1.49
C PHE A 49 -13.11 0.41 -1.83
N ILE A 50 -12.27 1.35 -1.41
CA ILE A 50 -10.81 1.26 -1.55
C ILE A 50 -10.18 1.39 -0.16
N VAL A 51 -9.36 0.41 0.22
CA VAL A 51 -8.56 0.44 1.46
C VAL A 51 -7.13 0.79 1.07
N LEU A 52 -6.55 1.78 1.75
CA LEU A 52 -5.16 2.17 1.58
C LEU A 52 -4.36 1.83 2.84
N ASP A 53 -3.20 1.22 2.65
CA ASP A 53 -2.19 1.03 3.69
C ASP A 53 -1.27 2.26 3.73
N THR A 54 -0.81 2.65 4.92
CA THR A 54 0.16 3.75 5.10
C THR A 54 1.57 3.43 4.62
N SER A 55 1.82 2.19 4.19
CA SER A 55 3.10 1.71 3.64
C SER A 55 3.38 2.22 2.23
N PHE A 56 2.40 2.81 1.54
CA PHE A 56 2.58 3.43 0.23
C PHE A 56 3.17 4.84 0.32
N GLU A 57 3.86 5.27 -0.72
CA GLU A 57 4.28 6.67 -0.84
C GLU A 57 3.08 7.62 -0.99
N LEU A 58 3.26 8.87 -0.54
CA LEU A 58 2.19 9.87 -0.49
C LEU A 58 1.59 10.19 -1.87
N ASP A 59 2.41 10.16 -2.92
CA ASP A 59 1.98 10.42 -4.30
C ASP A 59 1.10 9.28 -4.85
N VAL A 60 1.41 8.04 -4.50
CA VAL A 60 0.59 6.85 -4.81
C VAL A 60 -0.75 6.94 -4.09
N MET A 61 -0.74 7.23 -2.79
CA MET A 61 -1.99 7.40 -2.03
C MET A 61 -2.83 8.53 -2.60
N ARG A 62 -2.22 9.68 -2.94
CA ARG A 62 -2.90 10.80 -3.59
C ARG A 62 -3.53 10.37 -4.91
N TYR A 63 -2.79 9.67 -5.77
CA TYR A 63 -3.27 9.21 -7.06
C TYR A 63 -4.51 8.29 -6.94
N VAL A 64 -4.47 7.35 -5.98
CA VAL A 64 -5.62 6.47 -5.72
C VAL A 64 -6.82 7.24 -5.17
N LEU A 65 -6.59 8.20 -4.26
CA LEU A 65 -7.65 9.06 -3.72
C LEU A 65 -8.30 9.94 -4.80
N ASP A 66 -7.52 10.43 -5.75
CA ASP A 66 -8.05 11.22 -6.88
C ASP A 66 -8.95 10.34 -7.77
N ILE A 67 -8.57 9.08 -8.05
CA ILE A 67 -9.42 8.12 -8.76
C ILE A 67 -10.72 7.86 -7.97
N ALA A 68 -10.60 7.57 -6.67
CA ALA A 68 -11.75 7.30 -5.81
C ALA A 68 -12.73 8.48 -5.80
N SER A 69 -12.20 9.70 -5.69
CA SER A 69 -13.01 10.93 -5.73
C SER A 69 -13.71 11.13 -7.07
N GLN A 70 -13.04 10.83 -8.20
CA GLN A 70 -13.63 10.96 -9.54
C GLN A 70 -14.69 9.89 -9.82
N ALA A 71 -14.49 8.68 -9.31
CA ALA A 71 -15.41 7.55 -9.45
C ALA A 71 -16.53 7.51 -8.41
N ASN A 72 -16.57 8.49 -7.48
CA ASN A 72 -17.50 8.54 -6.35
C ASN A 72 -17.45 7.27 -5.47
N ILE A 73 -16.25 6.91 -5.01
CA ILE A 73 -15.96 5.76 -4.14
C ILE A 73 -15.48 6.28 -2.78
N PRO A 74 -16.04 5.81 -1.65
CA PRO A 74 -17.03 4.74 -1.52
C PRO A 74 -18.48 5.15 -1.84
N GLY A 75 -18.71 6.41 -2.22
CA GLY A 75 -20.04 6.99 -2.43
C GLY A 75 -20.60 7.61 -1.17
N GLU A 76 -21.87 8.02 -1.22
CA GLU A 76 -22.66 8.37 -0.02
C GLU A 76 -23.10 7.11 0.74
#